data_AF-A0A1I0SBF2-F1
#
_entry.id   AF-A0A1I0SBF2-F1
#
_cell.length_a   1.000
_cell.length_b   1.000
_cell.length_c   1.000
_cell.angle_alpha   90.00
_cell.angle_beta   90.00
_cell.angle_gamma   90.00
#
_symmetry.space_group_name_H-M   'P 1'
#
loop_
_entity.id
_entity.type
_entity.pdbx_description
1 polymer ?
#
loop_
_entity_poly.entity_id
_entity_poly.type
_entity_poly.pdbx_seq_one_letter_code
_entity_poly.pdbx_strand_id
1 'polypeptide(L)'
;MKYLHPFTFLEKMNGGPVDTGDAAAISLLRKKMMAELELTEDKILWIGKQAFSKNDLLKFFDGLQSPLNLQLYQQINNDEVLSTFLETGKQTRPFHDNDWYKDPRFIQFISPYYEPLFTTAILKALKEQDVAVLQRLFANPVLMDSAARNKSDEKISRLLQEEYKALEEAGTRRKSDRACRTDEVTPLLTRQHMQVLNTLPDLFQGHRNDWGLLLIQFALILDFTNESKRALALLREMDMLQVSTHIREERQRHLEQLEDKMQRRKSILGRFFGAGAASPSQRKKRSRDFMIRGAIAVAVVVTIVIGARLEPAYTPRIRVGESKTSVFSGARTSHAMQYLLSQILLENDQRMQQLLTKPALATPVTGTDLYGPEFMLALSMQGTYGNDYMPPPFGRPREWKQEDSSWNDPAHRRSLHIVNRQDVSLITMVQTPDSFYSCYIASFDSAFVPLPLSVSRVYFYVGLGWDAEWKAPYAMDYVPAYRAQGFFLMTAYDALSFLQHSCLQFNLDTTYWQHSNRYIPMEVSLSAKQELQLRQLNNNFNGVDMIPVE
;
A
#
# COMPACT_ATOMS: atom_id res chain seq x y z
N MET A 1 31.90 -7.30 -0.56
CA MET A 1 33.17 -7.30 0.20
C MET A 1 33.06 -6.27 1.30
N LYS A 2 33.67 -6.52 2.46
CA LYS A 2 33.83 -5.49 3.47
C LYS A 2 34.75 -4.39 2.91
N TYR A 3 34.46 -3.12 3.18
CA TYR A 3 35.35 -2.04 2.79
C TYR A 3 36.72 -2.24 3.44
N LEU A 4 37.76 -1.98 2.67
CA LEU A 4 39.14 -2.03 3.10
C LEU A 4 39.76 -0.71 2.75
N HIS A 5 40.19 0.00 3.77
CA HIS A 5 40.84 1.27 3.58
C HIS A 5 42.21 1.03 2.92
N PRO A 6 42.41 1.49 1.68
CA PRO A 6 43.54 1.03 0.88
C PRO A 6 44.88 1.51 1.40
N PHE A 7 44.96 2.72 1.95
CA PHE A 7 46.22 3.27 2.45
C PHE A 7 46.73 2.47 3.66
N THR A 8 45.88 2.22 4.64
CA THR A 8 46.21 1.43 5.84
C THR A 8 46.51 -0.02 5.47
N PHE A 9 45.81 -0.57 4.47
CA PHE A 9 46.10 -1.91 3.94
C PHE A 9 47.49 -1.99 3.30
N LEU A 10 47.81 -1.06 2.39
CA LEU A 10 49.11 -1.01 1.71
C LEU A 10 50.25 -0.80 2.70
N GLU A 11 50.07 0.09 3.68
CA GLU A 11 51.05 0.34 4.74
C GLU A 11 51.36 -0.92 5.56
N LYS A 12 50.30 -1.64 5.93
CA LYS A 12 50.44 -2.89 6.68
C LYS A 12 51.17 -3.97 5.88
N MET A 13 50.95 -4.03 4.57
CA MET A 13 51.60 -5.02 3.70
C MET A 13 53.03 -4.66 3.32
N ASN A 14 53.35 -3.36 3.28
CA ASN A 14 54.70 -2.89 3.01
C ASN A 14 55.58 -2.87 4.26
N GLY A 15 54.98 -2.72 5.45
CA GLY A 15 55.70 -2.50 6.71
C GLY A 15 56.08 -1.03 6.92
N GLY A 16 55.37 -0.11 6.25
CA GLY A 16 55.65 1.33 6.27
C GLY A 16 54.84 2.09 5.20
N PRO A 17 54.90 3.44 5.18
CA PRO A 17 54.18 4.28 4.23
C PRO A 17 54.45 3.87 2.77
N VAL A 18 53.38 3.82 1.96
CA VAL A 18 53.45 3.54 0.52
C VAL A 18 52.99 4.78 -0.23
N ASP A 19 53.81 5.27 -1.16
CA ASP A 19 53.37 6.31 -2.08
C ASP A 19 52.38 5.74 -3.09
N THR A 20 51.09 6.04 -2.92
CA THR A 20 50.04 5.60 -3.83
C THR A 20 50.03 6.33 -5.18
N GLY A 21 50.81 7.41 -5.32
CA GLY A 21 51.06 8.05 -6.61
C GLY A 21 52.09 7.30 -7.47
N ASP A 22 52.91 6.44 -6.87
CA ASP A 22 53.91 5.63 -7.58
C ASP A 22 53.32 4.29 -8.04
N ALA A 23 52.96 4.24 -9.32
CA ALA A 23 52.46 3.03 -9.97
C ALA A 23 53.44 1.85 -9.91
N ALA A 24 54.75 2.11 -9.84
CA ALA A 24 55.77 1.06 -9.72
C ALA A 24 55.74 0.45 -8.31
N ALA A 25 55.61 1.28 -7.26
CA ALA A 25 55.47 0.82 -5.88
C ALA A 25 54.21 -0.06 -5.69
N ILE A 26 53.05 0.38 -6.21
CA ILE A 26 51.81 -0.41 -6.17
C ILE A 26 51.97 -1.75 -6.92
N SER A 27 52.62 -1.72 -8.09
CA SER A 27 52.84 -2.92 -8.90
C SER A 27 53.81 -3.91 -8.23
N LEU A 28 54.83 -3.41 -7.52
CA LEU A 28 55.74 -4.22 -6.73
C LEU A 28 55.00 -4.90 -5.58
N LEU A 29 54.15 -4.15 -4.86
CA LEU A 29 53.35 -4.69 -3.76
C LEU A 29 52.37 -5.76 -4.25
N ARG A 30 51.71 -5.53 -5.39
CA ARG A 30 50.85 -6.52 -6.05
C ARG A 30 51.61 -7.82 -6.31
N LYS A 31 52.81 -7.74 -6.90
CA LYS A 31 53.65 -8.92 -7.18
C LYS A 31 54.07 -9.64 -5.89
N LYS A 32 54.49 -8.88 -4.87
CA LYS A 32 54.87 -9.42 -3.55
C LYS A 32 53.72 -10.21 -2.93
N MET A 33 52.52 -9.64 -2.90
CA MET A 33 51.34 -10.28 -2.31
C MET A 33 50.87 -11.51 -3.10
N MET A 34 50.96 -11.48 -4.43
CA MET A 34 50.63 -12.65 -5.25
C MET A 34 51.63 -13.79 -5.01
N ALA A 35 52.92 -13.47 -4.86
CA ALA A 35 53.93 -14.47 -4.52
C ALA A 35 53.69 -15.07 -3.13
N GLU A 36 53.35 -14.24 -2.13
CA GLU A 36 53.03 -14.69 -0.78
C GLU A 36 51.77 -15.57 -0.74
N LEU A 37 50.77 -15.27 -1.57
CA LEU A 37 49.57 -16.08 -1.71
C LEU A 37 49.83 -17.45 -2.39
N GLU A 38 50.76 -17.52 -3.34
CA GLU A 38 51.15 -18.80 -3.97
C GLU A 38 52.04 -19.66 -3.05
N LEU A 39 52.66 -19.06 -2.02
CA LEU A 39 53.41 -19.77 -0.98
C LEU A 39 52.52 -20.35 0.14
N THR A 40 51.25 -19.95 0.22
CA THR A 40 50.30 -20.44 1.24
C THR A 40 49.56 -21.68 0.74
N GLU A 41 49.47 -22.74 1.56
CA GLU A 41 48.85 -24.02 1.18
C GLU A 41 47.39 -23.87 0.71
N ASP A 42 46.63 -23.03 1.40
CA ASP A 42 45.20 -22.81 1.11
C ASP A 42 44.96 -21.79 -0.02
N LYS A 43 46.02 -21.17 -0.56
CA LYS A 43 45.93 -20.02 -1.50
C LYS A 43 45.07 -18.86 -0.98
N ILE A 44 45.05 -18.71 0.34
CA ILE A 44 44.35 -17.66 1.06
C ILE A 44 45.39 -16.91 1.88
N LEU A 45 45.42 -15.60 1.71
CA LEU A 45 46.31 -14.72 2.44
C LEU A 45 45.53 -14.06 3.58
N TRP A 46 45.97 -14.27 4.82
CA TRP A 46 45.31 -13.76 6.02
C TRP A 46 45.92 -12.43 6.45
N ILE A 47 45.13 -11.35 6.43
CA ILE A 47 45.55 -10.03 6.91
C ILE A 47 44.67 -9.63 8.08
N GLY A 48 45.22 -9.76 9.29
CA GLY A 48 44.44 -9.60 10.52
C GLY A 48 43.39 -10.71 10.64
N LYS A 49 42.10 -10.35 10.64
CA LYS A 49 40.97 -11.30 10.73
C LYS A 49 40.30 -11.58 9.39
N GLN A 50 40.84 -11.07 8.28
CA GLN A 50 40.26 -11.21 6.95
C GLN A 50 41.11 -12.13 6.08
N ALA A 51 40.43 -13.05 5.40
CA ALA A 51 40.98 -13.93 4.39
C ALA A 51 40.84 -13.28 3.01
N PHE A 52 41.91 -13.32 2.22
CA PHE A 52 41.98 -12.78 0.88
C PHE A 52 42.28 -13.89 -0.12
N SER A 53 41.40 -14.07 -1.10
CA SER A 53 41.69 -14.91 -2.26
C SER A 53 42.48 -14.14 -3.31
N LYS A 54 43.06 -14.87 -4.28
CA LYS A 54 43.71 -14.30 -5.45
C LYS A 54 42.82 -13.28 -6.18
N ASN A 55 41.54 -13.60 -6.36
CA ASN A 55 40.59 -12.72 -7.04
C ASN A 55 40.32 -11.43 -6.27
N ASP A 56 40.32 -11.49 -4.94
CA ASP A 56 40.07 -10.32 -4.09
C ASP A 56 41.22 -9.33 -4.17
N LEU A 57 42.46 -9.85 -4.11
CA LEU A 57 43.67 -9.04 -4.27
C LEU A 57 43.78 -8.43 -5.67
N LEU A 58 43.46 -9.20 -6.72
CA LEU A 58 43.45 -8.67 -8.09
C LEU A 58 42.47 -7.50 -8.22
N LYS A 59 41.22 -7.67 -7.77
CA LYS A 59 40.21 -6.61 -7.79
C LYS A 59 40.63 -5.38 -7.00
N PHE A 60 41.26 -5.57 -5.84
CA PHE A 60 41.77 -4.49 -5.02
C PHE A 60 42.84 -3.67 -5.75
N PHE A 61 43.86 -4.32 -6.30
CA PHE A 61 44.95 -3.64 -7.01
C PHE A 61 44.51 -3.03 -8.34
N ASP A 62 43.66 -3.71 -9.10
CA ASP A 62 43.08 -3.16 -10.33
C ASP A 62 42.24 -1.91 -10.03
N GLY A 63 41.54 -1.90 -8.89
CA GLY A 63 40.83 -0.75 -8.37
C GLY A 63 41.76 0.44 -8.09
N LEU A 64 42.93 0.23 -7.50
CA LEU A 64 43.91 1.28 -7.18
C LEU A 64 44.64 1.85 -8.38
N GLN A 65 44.76 1.10 -9.47
CA GLN A 65 45.39 1.57 -10.71
C GLN A 65 44.53 2.59 -11.47
N SER A 66 43.24 2.68 -11.16
CA SER A 66 42.34 3.69 -11.73
C SER A 66 42.54 5.04 -11.03
N PRO A 67 42.95 6.12 -11.74
CA PRO A 67 43.14 7.45 -11.14
C PRO A 67 41.88 7.97 -10.46
N LEU A 68 40.71 7.70 -11.05
CA LEU A 68 39.41 8.08 -10.50
C LEU A 68 39.16 7.37 -9.16
N ASN A 69 39.33 6.04 -9.10
CA ASN A 69 39.10 5.29 -7.87
C ASN A 69 40.08 5.71 -6.77
N LEU A 70 41.34 5.96 -7.12
CA LEU A 70 42.33 6.45 -6.17
C LEU A 70 41.90 7.79 -5.56
N GLN A 71 41.41 8.72 -6.39
CA GLN A 71 40.83 9.97 -5.91
C GLN A 71 39.65 9.74 -4.96
N LEU A 72 38.71 8.84 -5.31
CA LEU A 72 37.57 8.52 -4.45
C LEU A 72 38.02 7.94 -3.09
N TYR A 73 39.02 7.04 -3.09
CA TYR A 73 39.61 6.51 -1.86
C TYR A 73 40.28 7.61 -1.02
N GLN A 74 40.99 8.56 -1.63
CA GLN A 74 41.56 9.71 -0.92
C GLN A 74 40.47 10.56 -0.26
N GLN A 75 39.34 10.78 -0.94
CA GLN A 75 38.22 11.50 -0.35
C GLN A 75 37.62 10.76 0.86
N ILE A 76 37.50 9.42 0.79
CA ILE A 76 37.07 8.63 1.94
C ILE A 76 38.08 8.74 3.08
N ASN A 77 39.39 8.67 2.80
CA ASN A 77 40.44 8.79 3.82
C ASN A 77 40.43 10.15 4.54
N ASN A 78 40.13 11.23 3.81
CA ASN A 78 40.02 12.57 4.38
C ASN A 78 38.75 12.77 5.23
N ASP A 79 37.80 11.85 5.15
CA ASP A 79 36.55 11.86 5.91
C ASP A 79 36.58 10.76 6.98
N GLU A 80 37.09 11.10 8.17
CA GLU A 80 37.25 10.15 9.28
C GLU A 80 35.92 9.47 9.66
N VAL A 81 34.79 10.18 9.56
CA VAL A 81 33.47 9.66 9.93
C VAL A 81 33.00 8.63 8.90
N LEU A 82 33.09 8.93 7.61
CA LEU A 82 32.75 8.00 6.54
C LEU A 82 33.69 6.79 6.55
N SER A 83 35.00 7.01 6.68
CA SER A 83 36.00 5.94 6.73
C SER A 83 35.71 4.98 7.88
N THR A 84 35.51 5.51 9.11
CA THR A 84 35.19 4.71 10.29
C THR A 84 33.88 3.94 10.10
N PHE A 85 32.86 4.57 9.51
CA PHE A 85 31.58 3.93 9.24
C PHE A 85 31.74 2.77 8.25
N LEU A 86 32.46 2.96 7.14
CA LEU A 86 32.66 1.91 6.14
C LEU A 86 33.49 0.72 6.68
N GLU A 87 34.40 0.95 7.63
CA GLU A 87 35.20 -0.11 8.24
C GLU A 87 34.46 -0.88 9.36
N THR A 88 33.64 -0.18 10.16
CA THR A 88 33.10 -0.71 11.41
C THR A 88 31.57 -0.83 11.43
N GLY A 89 30.88 -0.10 10.57
CA GLY A 89 29.42 0.09 10.60
C GLY A 89 28.93 0.94 11.77
N LYS A 90 29.82 1.55 12.56
CA LYS A 90 29.47 2.38 13.71
C LYS A 90 29.53 3.85 13.33
N GLN A 91 28.43 4.56 13.57
CA GLN A 91 28.39 6.00 13.42
C GLN A 91 28.66 6.69 14.76
N THR A 92 29.82 7.33 14.87
CA THR A 92 30.23 8.08 16.07
C THR A 92 29.75 9.54 16.03
N ARG A 93 29.66 10.14 14.84
CA ARG A 93 29.26 11.52 14.59
C ARG A 93 28.39 11.63 13.32
N PRO A 94 27.59 12.69 13.15
CA PRO A 94 26.91 12.98 11.88
C PRO A 94 27.91 13.11 10.73
N PHE A 95 27.53 12.74 9.51
CA PHE A 95 28.37 13.02 8.35
C PHE A 95 28.41 14.54 8.10
N HIS A 96 29.60 15.08 7.86
CA HIS A 96 29.77 16.51 7.57
C HIS A 96 29.15 16.86 6.21
N ASP A 97 28.73 18.11 6.01
CA ASP A 97 28.30 18.57 4.68
C ASP A 97 29.51 18.56 3.74
N ASN A 98 29.58 17.53 2.90
CA ASN A 98 30.67 17.29 1.97
C ASN A 98 30.09 17.23 0.55
N ASP A 99 30.60 18.08 -0.34
CA ASP A 99 30.10 18.17 -1.72
C ASP A 99 30.23 16.86 -2.50
N TRP A 100 31.16 15.99 -2.11
CA TRP A 100 31.28 14.65 -2.68
C TRP A 100 30.05 13.77 -2.48
N TYR A 101 29.26 14.02 -1.43
CA TYR A 101 28.01 13.30 -1.20
C TYR A 101 26.91 13.66 -2.21
N LYS A 102 27.12 14.72 -3.00
CA LYS A 102 26.23 15.12 -4.10
C LYS A 102 26.68 14.55 -5.44
N ASP A 103 27.91 14.02 -5.55
CA ASP A 103 28.41 13.40 -6.80
C ASP A 103 27.85 11.97 -6.95
N PRO A 104 27.01 11.70 -7.97
CA PRO A 104 26.46 10.36 -8.19
C PRO A 104 27.50 9.26 -8.34
N ARG A 105 28.70 9.59 -8.87
CA ARG A 105 29.79 8.62 -9.05
C ARG A 105 30.41 8.22 -7.72
N PHE A 106 30.56 9.18 -6.80
CA PHE A 106 31.03 8.90 -5.44
C PHE A 106 30.02 8.05 -4.69
N ILE A 107 28.73 8.40 -4.77
CA ILE A 107 27.65 7.61 -4.17
C ILE A 107 27.61 6.19 -4.73
N GLN A 108 27.67 6.02 -6.05
CA GLN A 108 27.69 4.70 -6.69
C GLN A 108 28.91 3.87 -6.25
N PHE A 109 30.06 4.52 -6.06
CA PHE A 109 31.28 3.86 -5.61
C PHE A 109 31.18 3.35 -4.16
N ILE A 110 30.64 4.14 -3.24
CA ILE A 110 30.54 3.75 -1.82
C ILE A 110 29.35 2.84 -1.52
N SER A 111 28.30 2.87 -2.35
CA SER A 111 27.02 2.15 -2.13
C SER A 111 27.18 0.66 -1.80
N PRO A 112 28.02 -0.13 -2.52
CA PRO A 112 28.19 -1.56 -2.23
C PRO A 112 28.77 -1.85 -0.84
N TYR A 113 29.46 -0.89 -0.24
CA TYR A 113 30.07 -1.00 1.08
C TYR A 113 29.16 -0.40 2.16
N TYR A 114 28.50 0.72 1.84
CA TYR A 114 27.65 1.45 2.76
C TYR A 114 26.33 0.72 3.05
N GLU A 115 25.61 0.25 2.01
CA GLU A 115 24.31 -0.43 2.13
C GLU A 115 24.28 -1.53 3.18
N PRO A 116 25.15 -2.56 3.14
CA PRO A 116 25.06 -3.66 4.09
C PRO A 116 25.25 -3.21 5.53
N LEU A 117 26.11 -2.21 5.78
CA LEU A 117 26.39 -1.70 7.12
C LEU A 117 25.24 -0.83 7.64
N PHE A 118 24.75 0.09 6.80
CA PHE A 118 23.60 0.94 7.11
C PHE A 118 22.35 0.11 7.38
N THR A 119 22.02 -0.81 6.49
CA THR A 119 20.86 -1.70 6.67
C THR A 119 21.00 -2.53 7.94
N THR A 120 22.17 -3.13 8.19
CA THR A 120 22.37 -3.94 9.41
C THR A 120 22.23 -3.10 10.68
N ALA A 121 22.73 -1.86 10.68
CA ALA A 121 22.58 -0.94 11.80
C ALA A 121 21.11 -0.58 12.06
N ILE A 122 20.33 -0.31 11.01
CA ILE A 122 18.89 -0.07 11.13
C ILE A 122 18.16 -1.30 11.67
N LEU A 123 18.38 -2.48 11.08
CA LEU A 123 17.70 -3.70 11.50
C LEU A 123 18.03 -4.04 12.96
N LYS A 124 19.27 -3.82 13.39
CA LYS A 124 19.67 -3.99 14.78
C LYS A 124 18.96 -3.00 15.70
N ALA A 125 18.95 -1.71 15.33
CA ALA A 125 18.31 -0.68 16.12
C ALA A 125 16.79 -0.85 16.20
N LEU A 126 16.13 -1.36 15.15
CA LEU A 126 14.72 -1.74 15.17
C LEU A 126 14.46 -2.85 16.20
N LYS A 127 15.23 -3.94 16.14
CA LYS A 127 15.11 -5.09 17.05
C LYS A 127 15.40 -4.73 18.51
N GLU A 128 16.39 -3.88 18.74
CA GLU A 128 16.78 -3.40 20.08
C GLU A 128 15.92 -2.21 20.55
N GLN A 129 15.02 -1.71 19.70
CA GLN A 129 14.19 -0.53 19.92
C GLN A 129 14.99 0.74 20.27
N ASP A 130 16.17 0.90 19.67
CA ASP A 130 17.08 2.03 19.90
C ASP A 130 16.71 3.22 18.99
N VAL A 131 15.81 4.06 19.50
CA VAL A 131 15.34 5.29 18.83
C VAL A 131 16.50 6.24 18.53
N ALA A 132 17.47 6.36 19.45
CA ALA A 132 18.58 7.32 19.31
C ALA A 132 19.55 6.91 18.21
N VAL A 133 19.78 5.61 18.01
CA VAL A 133 20.55 5.11 16.86
C VAL A 133 19.81 5.36 15.55
N LEU A 134 18.51 5.06 15.47
CA LEU A 134 17.73 5.28 14.24
C LEU A 134 17.68 6.76 13.84
N GLN A 135 17.42 7.66 14.80
CA GLN A 135 17.41 9.10 14.56
C GLN A 135 18.76 9.57 14.03
N ARG A 136 19.86 9.09 14.60
CA ARG A 136 21.20 9.43 14.12
C ARG A 136 21.47 8.92 12.71
N LEU A 137 21.04 7.70 12.38
CA LEU A 137 21.22 7.13 11.05
C LEU A 137 20.45 7.92 9.99
N PHE A 138 19.17 8.22 10.24
CA PHE A 138 18.30 8.93 9.29
C PHE A 138 18.48 10.46 9.27
N ALA A 139 19.16 11.06 10.25
CA ALA A 139 19.53 12.48 10.21
C ALA A 139 20.59 12.79 9.15
N ASN A 140 21.23 11.78 8.55
CA ASN A 140 22.26 11.95 7.54
C ASN A 140 21.70 11.95 6.12
N PRO A 141 22.44 12.53 5.16
CA PRO A 141 22.19 12.26 3.75
C PRO A 141 22.27 10.76 3.47
N VAL A 142 21.37 10.28 2.61
CA VAL A 142 21.38 8.87 2.16
C VAL A 142 22.55 8.68 1.21
N LEU A 143 23.64 8.10 1.71
CA LEU A 143 24.87 7.84 0.95
C LEU A 143 24.81 6.54 0.13
N MET A 144 23.69 6.33 -0.57
CA MET A 144 23.42 5.14 -1.37
C MET A 144 22.75 5.51 -2.70
N ASP A 145 23.08 4.76 -3.75
CA ASP A 145 22.38 4.83 -5.03
C ASP A 145 20.96 4.23 -4.93
N SER A 146 20.16 4.41 -5.98
CA SER A 146 18.76 3.96 -5.98
C SER A 146 18.62 2.43 -5.84
N ALA A 147 19.54 1.65 -6.42
CA ALA A 147 19.48 0.20 -6.36
C ALA A 147 19.81 -0.31 -4.94
N ALA A 148 20.86 0.22 -4.33
CA ALA A 148 21.26 -0.06 -2.96
C ALA A 148 20.19 0.40 -1.96
N ARG A 149 19.60 1.57 -2.17
CA ARG A 149 18.49 2.07 -1.36
C ARG A 149 17.28 1.15 -1.41
N ASN A 150 16.82 0.77 -2.61
CA ASN A 150 15.69 -0.14 -2.76
C ASN A 150 15.92 -1.48 -2.04
N LYS A 151 17.15 -2.01 -2.13
CA LYS A 151 17.55 -3.23 -1.44
C LYS A 151 17.56 -3.08 0.09
N SER A 152 17.97 -1.92 0.60
CA SER A 152 17.91 -1.58 2.03
C SER A 152 16.45 -1.51 2.49
N ASP A 153 15.63 -0.75 1.76
CA ASP A 153 14.21 -0.55 2.05
C ASP A 153 13.43 -1.87 2.03
N GLU A 154 13.72 -2.78 1.09
CA GLU A 154 13.10 -4.12 1.03
C GLU A 154 13.41 -4.95 2.29
N LYS A 155 14.66 -4.93 2.78
CA LYS A 155 15.05 -5.66 3.97
C LYS A 155 14.41 -5.08 5.24
N ILE A 156 14.32 -3.76 5.34
CA ILE A 156 13.62 -3.08 6.44
C ILE A 156 12.14 -3.46 6.40
N SER A 157 11.50 -3.36 5.24
CA SER A 157 10.09 -3.71 5.03
C SER A 157 9.82 -5.18 5.42
N ARG A 158 10.75 -6.09 5.08
CA ARG A 158 10.65 -7.50 5.46
C ARG A 158 10.68 -7.71 6.97
N LEU A 159 11.60 -7.06 7.69
CA LEU A 159 11.65 -7.14 9.15
C LEU A 159 10.35 -6.61 9.76
N LEU A 160 9.86 -5.46 9.29
CA LEU A 160 8.59 -4.93 9.75
C LEU A 160 7.49 -5.94 9.52
N GLN A 161 7.35 -6.49 8.29
CA GLN A 161 6.35 -7.50 7.94
C GLN A 161 6.40 -8.76 8.84
N GLU A 162 7.58 -9.19 9.26
CA GLU A 162 7.74 -10.28 10.24
C GLU A 162 7.12 -9.90 11.61
N GLU A 163 7.32 -8.66 12.07
CA GLU A 163 6.69 -8.13 13.28
C GLU A 163 5.16 -8.02 13.14
N TYR A 164 4.63 -7.61 11.98
CA TYR A 164 3.17 -7.60 11.72
C TYR A 164 2.60 -8.98 11.89
N LYS A 165 3.21 -9.96 11.21
CA LYS A 165 2.74 -11.34 11.20
C LYS A 165 2.75 -11.92 12.60
N ALA A 166 3.80 -11.64 13.40
CA ALA A 166 3.86 -12.06 14.79
C ALA A 166 2.69 -11.51 15.62
N LEU A 167 2.32 -10.24 15.43
CA LEU A 167 1.22 -9.63 16.16
C LEU A 167 -0.16 -10.12 15.68
N GLU A 168 -0.34 -10.33 14.37
CA GLU A 168 -1.54 -10.91 13.78
C GLU A 168 -1.77 -12.36 14.25
N GLU A 169 -0.73 -13.19 14.23
CA GLU A 169 -0.77 -14.56 14.72
C GLU A 169 -1.09 -14.59 16.22
N ALA A 170 -0.48 -13.70 17.01
CA ALA A 170 -0.79 -13.56 18.43
C ALA A 170 -2.26 -13.16 18.66
N GLY A 171 -2.79 -12.24 17.84
CA GLY A 171 -4.20 -11.84 17.87
C GLY A 171 -5.12 -13.02 17.58
N THR A 172 -4.82 -13.80 16.54
CA THR A 172 -5.58 -14.97 16.12
C THR A 172 -5.55 -16.08 17.17
N ARG A 173 -4.37 -16.35 17.77
CA ARG A 173 -4.22 -17.28 18.89
C ARG A 173 -5.04 -16.83 20.09
N ARG A 174 -4.98 -15.54 20.45
CA ARG A 174 -5.72 -14.98 21.59
C ARG A 174 -7.24 -15.00 21.39
N LYS A 175 -7.70 -14.81 20.16
CA LYS A 175 -9.12 -14.91 19.80
C LYS A 175 -9.65 -16.34 19.95
N SER A 176 -8.84 -17.33 19.58
CA SER A 176 -9.17 -18.77 19.67
C SER A 176 -9.06 -19.32 21.09
N ASP A 177 -8.01 -18.96 21.81
CA ASP A 177 -7.77 -19.35 23.20
C ASP A 177 -7.58 -18.13 24.10
N ARG A 178 -8.60 -17.86 24.92
CA ARG A 178 -8.63 -16.73 25.87
C ARG A 178 -7.57 -16.83 26.97
N ALA A 179 -6.99 -18.01 27.21
CA ALA A 179 -5.92 -18.20 28.20
C ALA A 179 -4.52 -18.02 27.60
N CYS A 180 -4.38 -17.99 26.27
CA CYS A 180 -3.09 -17.94 25.57
C CYS A 180 -2.32 -16.64 25.86
N ARG A 181 -1.15 -16.73 26.51
CA ARG A 181 -0.34 -15.55 26.85
C ARG A 181 0.21 -14.86 25.60
N THR A 182 0.24 -13.53 25.61
CA THR A 182 0.75 -12.68 24.52
C THR A 182 2.07 -12.00 24.89
N ASP A 183 2.85 -12.65 25.76
CA ASP A 183 4.11 -12.10 26.30
C ASP A 183 5.14 -11.86 25.18
N GLU A 184 5.14 -12.71 24.15
CA GLU A 184 6.07 -12.64 23.01
C GLU A 184 5.93 -11.37 22.17
N VAL A 185 4.72 -10.83 22.04
CA VAL A 185 4.43 -9.60 21.27
C VAL A 185 4.35 -8.36 22.15
N THR A 186 4.44 -8.51 23.48
CA THR A 186 4.38 -7.39 24.41
C THR A 186 5.44 -6.31 24.13
N PRO A 187 6.70 -6.63 23.74
CA PRO A 187 7.67 -5.63 23.33
C PRO A 187 7.21 -4.75 22.14
N LEU A 188 6.41 -5.32 21.24
CA LEU A 188 5.88 -4.64 20.04
C LEU A 188 4.69 -3.71 20.35
N LEU A 189 4.07 -3.87 21.52
CA LEU A 189 2.93 -3.07 21.98
C LEU A 189 3.35 -1.84 22.81
N THR A 190 4.65 -1.61 22.94
CA THR A 190 5.19 -0.56 23.81
C THR A 190 5.23 0.81 23.12
N ARG A 191 5.18 1.86 23.95
CA ARG A 191 5.48 3.24 23.56
C ARG A 191 6.80 3.36 22.79
N GLN A 192 7.83 2.65 23.25
CA GLN A 192 9.16 2.70 22.66
C GLN A 192 9.16 2.17 21.23
N HIS A 193 8.46 1.06 20.98
CA HIS A 193 8.31 0.51 19.63
C HIS A 193 7.57 1.49 18.69
N MET A 194 6.52 2.19 19.17
CA MET A 194 5.84 3.20 18.36
C MET A 194 6.75 4.39 18.00
N GLN A 195 7.63 4.81 18.92
CA GLN A 195 8.63 5.86 18.65
C GLN A 195 9.65 5.43 17.61
N VAL A 196 10.06 4.16 17.66
CA VAL A 196 10.94 3.54 16.66
C VAL A 196 10.31 3.60 15.27
N LEU A 197 9.03 3.21 15.14
CA LEU A 197 8.31 3.27 13.85
C LEU A 197 8.15 4.69 13.31
N ASN A 198 7.93 5.67 14.19
CA ASN A 198 7.86 7.09 13.81
C ASN A 198 9.20 7.67 13.35
N THR A 199 10.31 7.05 13.72
CA THR A 199 11.64 7.50 13.31
C THR A 199 11.95 7.06 11.86
N LEU A 200 11.20 6.10 11.32
CA LEU A 200 11.37 5.65 9.95
C LEU A 200 10.94 6.74 8.94
N PRO A 201 11.58 6.83 7.76
CA PRO A 201 11.21 7.76 6.71
C PRO A 201 9.73 7.67 6.25
N ASP A 202 9.24 8.70 5.57
CA ASP A 202 7.86 8.80 5.07
C ASP A 202 7.45 7.68 4.11
N LEU A 203 8.41 7.07 3.41
CA LEU A 203 8.12 5.91 2.56
C LEU A 203 7.54 4.72 3.35
N PHE A 204 7.77 4.66 4.67
CA PHE A 204 7.21 3.67 5.58
C PHE A 204 5.89 4.13 6.24
N GLN A 205 5.27 5.20 5.75
CA GLN A 205 3.96 5.66 6.26
C GLN A 205 2.87 4.62 6.07
N GLY A 206 2.89 3.88 4.95
CA GLY A 206 1.98 2.75 4.70
C GLY A 206 2.09 1.72 5.82
N HIS A 207 3.32 1.32 6.18
CA HIS A 207 3.55 0.45 7.32
C HIS A 207 2.98 1.07 8.61
N ARG A 208 3.34 2.31 8.98
CA ARG A 208 2.80 2.92 10.21
C ARG A 208 1.26 2.87 10.28
N ASN A 209 0.59 3.13 9.16
CA ASN A 209 -0.85 3.05 9.05
C ASN A 209 -1.36 1.61 9.29
N ASP A 210 -0.80 0.63 8.59
CA ASP A 210 -1.14 -0.79 8.78
C ASP A 210 -0.94 -1.21 10.25
N TRP A 211 0.13 -0.72 10.88
CA TRP A 211 0.44 -1.04 12.27
C TRP A 211 -0.63 -0.46 13.19
N GLY A 212 -1.05 0.77 12.93
CA GLY A 212 -2.14 1.41 13.63
C GLY A 212 -3.44 0.60 13.55
N LEU A 213 -3.84 0.16 12.35
CA LEU A 213 -5.02 -0.69 12.17
C LEU A 213 -4.89 -2.01 12.95
N LEU A 214 -3.73 -2.64 12.88
CA LEU A 214 -3.48 -3.90 13.54
C LEU A 214 -3.50 -3.77 15.08
N LEU A 215 -2.99 -2.66 15.62
CA LEU A 215 -3.10 -2.35 17.06
C LEU A 215 -4.55 -2.09 17.50
N ILE A 216 -5.38 -1.44 16.67
CA ILE A 216 -6.83 -1.28 16.93
C ILE A 216 -7.49 -2.65 16.99
N GLN A 217 -7.26 -3.49 15.98
CA GLN A 217 -7.80 -4.85 15.94
C GLN A 217 -7.36 -5.68 17.15
N PHE A 218 -6.09 -5.60 17.52
CA PHE A 218 -5.57 -6.28 18.69
C PHE A 218 -6.21 -5.76 20.00
N ALA A 219 -6.43 -4.46 20.12
CA ALA A 219 -7.16 -3.88 21.26
C ALA A 219 -8.61 -4.40 21.34
N LEU A 220 -9.29 -4.56 20.21
CA LEU A 220 -10.64 -5.15 20.16
C LEU A 220 -10.63 -6.62 20.60
N ILE A 221 -9.61 -7.39 20.22
CA ILE A 221 -9.42 -8.77 20.69
C ILE A 221 -9.22 -8.79 22.21
N LEU A 222 -8.40 -7.88 22.76
CA LEU A 222 -8.20 -7.75 24.21
C LEU A 222 -9.50 -7.40 24.94
N ASP A 223 -10.34 -6.51 24.39
CA ASP A 223 -11.66 -6.21 24.97
C ASP A 223 -12.56 -7.47 24.98
N PHE A 224 -12.58 -8.21 23.86
CA PHE A 224 -13.34 -9.45 23.73
C PHE A 224 -12.89 -10.53 24.73
N THR A 225 -11.59 -10.57 25.07
CA THR A 225 -11.05 -11.49 26.09
C THR A 225 -11.14 -10.95 27.53
N ASN A 226 -11.99 -9.96 27.79
CA ASN A 226 -12.20 -9.32 29.10
C ASN A 226 -11.00 -8.54 29.66
N GLU A 227 -10.07 -8.12 28.81
CA GLU A 227 -8.92 -7.28 29.17
C GLU A 227 -9.12 -5.83 28.73
N SER A 228 -10.35 -5.30 28.86
CA SER A 228 -10.73 -3.95 28.43
C SER A 228 -9.80 -2.85 28.98
N LYS A 229 -9.18 -3.04 30.15
CA LYS A 229 -8.17 -2.11 30.70
C LYS A 229 -6.89 -2.06 29.86
N ARG A 230 -6.38 -3.21 29.41
CA ARG A 230 -5.21 -3.30 28.53
C ARG A 230 -5.54 -2.80 27.13
N ALA A 231 -6.73 -3.11 26.62
CA ALA A 231 -7.23 -2.57 25.36
C ALA A 231 -7.24 -1.02 25.37
N LEU A 232 -7.79 -0.41 26.43
CA LEU A 232 -7.79 1.04 26.59
C LEU A 232 -6.38 1.62 26.74
N ALA A 233 -5.51 0.97 27.50
CA ALA A 233 -4.12 1.41 27.61
C ALA A 233 -3.43 1.40 26.24
N LEU A 234 -3.61 0.32 25.46
CA LEU A 234 -3.04 0.20 24.13
C LEU A 234 -3.52 1.31 23.18
N LEU A 235 -4.85 1.54 23.11
CA LEU A 235 -5.41 2.61 22.27
C LEU A 235 -4.96 4.01 22.68
N ARG A 236 -4.62 4.22 23.97
CA ARG A 236 -4.07 5.49 24.45
C ARG A 236 -2.60 5.65 24.06
N GLU A 237 -1.79 4.60 24.21
CA GLU A 237 -0.38 4.63 23.79
C GLU A 237 -0.25 4.87 22.28
N MET A 238 -1.19 4.34 21.49
CA MET A 238 -1.26 4.58 20.05
C MET A 238 -1.33 6.06 19.65
N ASP A 239 -1.67 6.98 20.55
CA ASP A 239 -1.72 8.41 20.23
C ASP A 239 -0.38 9.01 19.81
N MET A 240 0.72 8.35 20.17
CA MET A 240 2.04 8.74 19.71
C MET A 240 2.37 8.28 18.31
N LEU A 241 1.71 7.24 17.79
CA LEU A 241 2.02 6.69 16.48
C LEU A 241 1.56 7.67 15.40
N GLN A 242 2.47 8.07 14.51
CA GLN A 242 2.20 9.02 13.43
C GLN A 242 1.48 8.31 12.28
N VAL A 243 0.16 8.21 12.39
CA VAL A 243 -0.73 7.59 11.39
C VAL A 243 -1.61 8.62 10.67
N SER A 244 -2.20 8.18 9.56
CA SER A 244 -3.17 8.96 8.78
C SER A 244 -4.36 9.46 9.62
N THR A 245 -5.04 10.48 9.14
CA THR A 245 -6.25 11.04 9.79
C THR A 245 -7.31 9.98 10.02
N HIS A 246 -7.56 9.14 9.01
CA HIS A 246 -8.55 8.05 9.06
C HIS A 246 -8.33 7.11 10.26
N ILE A 247 -7.10 6.66 10.47
CA ILE A 247 -6.79 5.71 11.56
C ILE A 247 -6.89 6.39 12.92
N ARG A 248 -6.54 7.69 13.02
CA ARG A 248 -6.75 8.46 14.26
C ARG A 248 -8.22 8.55 14.62
N GLU A 249 -9.09 8.79 13.63
CA GLU A 249 -10.55 8.83 13.83
C GLU A 249 -11.10 7.46 14.23
N GLU A 250 -10.67 6.38 13.57
CA GLU A 250 -11.11 5.02 13.89
C GLU A 250 -10.69 4.61 15.31
N ARG A 251 -9.43 4.87 15.68
CA ARG A 251 -8.93 4.69 17.05
C ARG A 251 -9.76 5.47 18.05
N GLN A 252 -10.01 6.76 17.80
CA GLN A 252 -10.79 7.62 18.70
C GLN A 252 -12.21 7.08 18.90
N ARG A 253 -12.87 6.67 17.82
CA ARG A 253 -14.20 6.07 17.85
C ARG A 253 -14.22 4.81 18.73
N HIS A 254 -13.21 3.94 18.63
CA HIS A 254 -13.13 2.74 19.48
C HIS A 254 -12.76 3.04 20.93
N LEU A 255 -11.92 4.03 21.17
CA LEU A 255 -11.56 4.49 22.51
C LEU A 255 -12.82 4.97 23.26
N GLU A 256 -13.62 5.83 22.64
CA GLU A 256 -14.88 6.33 23.22
C GLU A 256 -15.87 5.18 23.52
N GLN A 257 -16.04 4.24 22.58
CA GLN A 257 -16.90 3.07 22.78
C GLN A 257 -16.47 2.21 23.97
N LEU A 258 -15.17 2.02 24.16
CA LEU A 258 -14.63 1.23 25.27
C LEU A 258 -14.74 1.96 26.61
N GLU A 259 -14.51 3.28 26.63
CA GLU A 259 -14.70 4.10 27.82
C GLU A 259 -16.17 4.10 28.27
N ASP A 260 -17.11 4.26 27.34
CA ASP A 260 -18.55 4.18 27.60
C ASP A 260 -18.96 2.82 28.17
N LYS A 261 -18.49 1.72 27.56
CA LYS A 261 -18.73 0.36 28.06
C LYS A 261 -18.21 0.18 29.48
N MET A 262 -17.02 0.70 29.79
CA MET A 262 -16.42 0.62 31.13
C MET A 262 -17.18 1.46 32.16
N GLN A 263 -17.62 2.67 31.80
CA GLN A 263 -18.45 3.51 32.67
C GLN A 263 -19.80 2.86 32.95
N ARG A 264 -20.45 2.29 31.93
CA ARG A 264 -21.71 1.52 32.09
C ARG A 264 -21.54 0.34 33.04
N ARG A 265 -20.48 -0.47 32.88
CA ARG A 265 -20.17 -1.59 33.79
C ARG A 265 -19.99 -1.13 35.24
N LYS A 266 -19.27 -0.02 35.47
CA LYS A 266 -19.10 0.57 36.82
C LYS A 266 -20.43 1.06 37.41
N SER A 267 -21.29 1.69 36.59
CA SER A 267 -22.61 2.19 37.04
C SER A 267 -23.59 1.06 37.39
N ILE A 268 -23.53 -0.08 36.68
CA ILE A 268 -24.35 -1.26 36.95
C ILE A 268 -23.90 -1.94 38.24
N LEU A 269 -22.58 -2.14 38.43
CA LEU A 269 -22.06 -2.66 39.70
C LEU A 269 -22.37 -1.71 40.88
N GLY A 270 -22.28 -0.39 40.67
CA GLY A 270 -22.65 0.61 41.67
C GLY A 270 -24.15 0.59 42.03
N ARG A 271 -25.04 0.29 41.08
CA ARG A 271 -26.48 0.10 41.35
C ARG A 271 -26.81 -1.25 41.99
N PHE A 272 -26.05 -2.31 41.70
CA PHE A 272 -26.28 -3.64 42.26
C PHE A 272 -25.68 -3.80 43.68
N PHE A 273 -24.54 -3.17 43.97
CA PHE A 273 -23.91 -3.24 45.30
C PHE A 273 -24.15 -1.99 46.16
N GLY A 274 -24.62 -0.88 45.58
CA GLY A 274 -24.95 0.36 46.30
C GLY A 274 -26.40 0.50 46.77
N ALA A 275 -27.27 -0.47 46.49
CA ALA A 275 -28.66 -0.50 46.96
C ALA A 275 -28.84 -1.40 48.20
N GLY A 276 -27.93 -1.29 49.16
CA GLY A 276 -28.11 -1.83 50.51
C GLY A 276 -29.00 -0.91 51.34
N ALA A 277 -30.31 -0.85 51.04
CA ALA A 277 -31.43 -0.46 51.92
C ALA A 277 -32.65 -0.05 51.07
N ALA A 278 -33.48 -1.02 50.66
CA ALA A 278 -34.81 -0.70 50.15
C ALA A 278 -35.84 -1.63 50.79
N SER A 279 -36.74 -1.02 51.56
CA SER A 279 -37.72 -1.67 52.45
C SER A 279 -38.82 -2.45 51.70
N PRO A 280 -39.54 -3.37 52.39
CA PRO A 280 -40.39 -4.39 51.77
C PRO A 280 -41.74 -3.92 51.18
N SER A 281 -41.99 -2.62 51.00
CA SER A 281 -43.36 -2.13 50.72
C SER A 281 -43.72 -1.88 49.25
N GLN A 282 -42.81 -2.02 48.29
CA GLN A 282 -43.07 -1.65 46.87
C GLN A 282 -43.37 -2.81 45.90
N ARG A 283 -43.79 -3.99 46.40
CA ARG A 283 -44.09 -5.14 45.52
C ARG A 283 -45.46 -5.12 44.82
N LYS A 284 -46.39 -4.22 45.17
CA LYS A 284 -47.78 -4.23 44.63
C LYS A 284 -48.09 -3.28 43.46
N LYS A 285 -47.16 -2.40 43.04
CA LYS A 285 -47.40 -1.45 41.92
C LYS A 285 -46.85 -1.92 40.56
N ARG A 286 -46.17 -3.07 40.49
CA ARG A 286 -45.44 -3.54 39.30
C ARG A 286 -46.28 -4.25 38.23
N SER A 287 -47.53 -4.64 38.48
CA SER A 287 -48.34 -5.36 37.49
C SER A 287 -49.05 -4.45 36.47
N ARG A 288 -49.36 -3.19 36.83
CA ARG A 288 -50.02 -2.24 35.91
C ARG A 288 -49.07 -1.66 34.85
N ASP A 289 -47.82 -1.40 35.21
CA ASP A 289 -46.82 -0.87 34.26
C ASP A 289 -46.33 -1.91 33.25
N PHE A 290 -46.42 -3.21 33.57
CA PHE A 290 -46.03 -4.29 32.65
C PHE A 290 -47.03 -4.45 31.49
N MET A 291 -48.32 -4.27 31.76
CA MET A 291 -49.38 -4.35 30.74
C MET A 291 -49.35 -3.16 29.78
N ILE A 292 -49.11 -1.94 30.28
CA ILE A 292 -49.05 -0.74 29.44
C ILE A 292 -47.80 -0.77 28.53
N ARG A 293 -46.65 -1.25 29.04
CA ARG A 293 -45.43 -1.40 28.24
C ARG A 293 -45.52 -2.53 27.21
N GLY A 294 -46.25 -3.61 27.51
CA GLY A 294 -46.55 -4.67 26.55
C GLY A 294 -47.39 -4.19 25.38
N ALA A 295 -48.43 -3.37 25.63
CA ALA A 295 -49.29 -2.82 24.58
C ALA A 295 -48.54 -1.87 23.63
N ILE A 296 -47.64 -1.03 24.16
CA ILE A 296 -46.80 -0.13 23.34
C ILE A 296 -45.81 -0.93 22.49
N ALA A 297 -45.20 -1.99 23.04
CA ALA A 297 -44.28 -2.83 22.28
C ALA A 297 -44.97 -3.55 21.11
N VAL A 298 -46.20 -4.04 21.32
CA VAL A 298 -46.97 -4.68 20.24
C VAL A 298 -47.38 -3.67 19.17
N ALA A 299 -47.80 -2.47 19.55
CA ALA A 299 -48.13 -1.42 18.59
C ALA A 299 -46.91 -1.01 17.74
N VAL A 300 -45.73 -0.87 18.34
CA VAL A 300 -44.48 -0.58 17.61
C VAL A 300 -44.12 -1.70 16.64
N VAL A 301 -44.23 -2.97 17.05
CA VAL A 301 -43.97 -4.13 16.18
C VAL A 301 -44.95 -4.18 15.00
N VAL A 302 -46.24 -3.95 15.24
CA VAL A 302 -47.26 -3.93 14.17
C VAL A 302 -47.01 -2.77 13.20
N THR A 303 -46.58 -1.61 13.69
CA THR A 303 -46.27 -0.45 12.83
C THR A 303 -45.02 -0.71 11.98
N ILE A 304 -44.01 -1.38 12.53
CA ILE A 304 -42.81 -1.80 11.79
C ILE A 304 -43.15 -2.86 10.71
N VAL A 305 -44.02 -3.82 11.03
CA VAL A 305 -44.42 -4.88 10.08
C VAL A 305 -45.29 -4.35 8.94
N ILE A 306 -46.18 -3.38 9.23
CA ILE A 306 -47.01 -2.73 8.20
C ILE A 306 -46.15 -1.77 7.36
N GLY A 307 -45.21 -1.04 7.97
CA GLY A 307 -44.25 -0.20 7.24
C GLY A 307 -43.36 -1.00 6.28
N ALA A 308 -42.86 -2.16 6.72
CA ALA A 308 -42.03 -3.03 5.89
C ALA A 308 -42.76 -3.69 4.70
N ARG A 309 -44.09 -3.70 4.67
CA ARG A 309 -44.88 -4.27 3.55
C ARG A 309 -45.40 -3.24 2.55
N LEU A 310 -45.33 -1.95 2.86
CA LEU A 310 -45.86 -0.87 2.02
C LEU A 310 -44.79 0.08 1.48
N GLU A 311 -43.50 -0.17 1.74
CA GLU A 311 -42.44 0.61 1.11
C GLU A 311 -42.41 0.33 -0.41
N PRO A 312 -42.66 1.34 -1.27
CA PRO A 312 -42.35 1.21 -2.68
C PRO A 312 -40.86 0.89 -2.78
N ALA A 313 -40.51 -0.15 -3.55
CA ALA A 313 -39.17 -0.69 -3.75
C ALA A 313 -38.09 0.40 -3.72
N TYR A 314 -37.60 0.69 -2.51
CA TYR A 314 -36.64 1.74 -2.28
C TYR A 314 -35.32 1.15 -2.77
N THR A 315 -34.81 1.66 -3.89
CA THR A 315 -33.46 1.31 -4.32
C THR A 315 -32.55 1.68 -3.16
N PRO A 316 -31.84 0.73 -2.53
CA PRO A 316 -30.89 1.08 -1.50
C PRO A 316 -29.85 1.95 -2.18
N ARG A 317 -29.93 3.26 -1.93
CA ARG A 317 -28.89 4.21 -2.32
C ARG A 317 -27.67 3.87 -1.50
N ILE A 318 -26.87 2.93 -1.99
CA ILE A 318 -25.46 2.89 -1.64
C ILE A 318 -24.94 4.23 -2.10
N ARG A 319 -24.77 5.16 -1.16
CA ARG A 319 -24.09 6.42 -1.42
C ARG A 319 -22.65 6.04 -1.70
N VAL A 320 -22.34 5.71 -2.96
CA VAL A 320 -20.98 5.84 -3.46
C VAL A 320 -20.67 7.31 -3.24
N GLY A 321 -19.80 7.60 -2.26
CA GLY A 321 -19.56 8.95 -1.80
C GLY A 321 -18.99 9.76 -2.95
N GLU A 322 -19.83 10.49 -3.68
CA GLU A 322 -19.30 11.52 -4.55
C GLU A 322 -18.76 12.60 -3.63
N SER A 323 -17.43 12.75 -3.64
CA SER A 323 -16.82 13.98 -3.16
C SER A 323 -17.57 15.16 -3.80
N LYS A 324 -17.90 16.18 -2.99
CA LYS A 324 -18.51 17.42 -3.48
C LYS A 324 -17.69 18.11 -4.58
N THR A 325 -16.46 17.65 -4.83
CA THR A 325 -15.53 18.11 -5.87
C THR A 325 -15.38 17.14 -7.04
N SER A 326 -16.30 16.19 -7.24
CA SER A 326 -16.24 15.25 -8.37
C SER A 326 -16.29 16.00 -9.72
N VAL A 327 -15.24 15.86 -10.52
CA VAL A 327 -15.13 16.43 -11.89
C VAL A 327 -16.19 15.87 -12.85
N PHE A 328 -16.88 14.79 -12.49
CA PHE A 328 -18.00 14.22 -13.25
C PHE A 328 -19.36 14.56 -12.65
N SER A 329 -19.41 15.42 -11.63
CA SER A 329 -20.69 15.95 -11.16
C SER A 329 -21.38 16.68 -12.31
N GLY A 330 -22.62 16.29 -12.61
CA GLY A 330 -23.36 16.81 -13.76
C GLY A 330 -22.96 16.20 -15.11
N ALA A 331 -22.05 15.23 -15.19
CA ALA A 331 -21.81 14.50 -16.44
C ALA A 331 -23.01 13.62 -16.81
N ARG A 332 -23.29 13.46 -18.11
CA ARG A 332 -24.37 12.59 -18.60
C ARG A 332 -24.22 11.17 -18.06
N THR A 333 -23.01 10.65 -17.95
CA THR A 333 -22.78 9.28 -17.46
C THR A 333 -22.80 9.11 -15.95
N SER A 334 -22.81 10.20 -15.16
CA SER A 334 -22.62 10.14 -13.69
C SER A 334 -23.64 9.22 -13.00
N HIS A 335 -24.94 9.45 -13.22
CA HIS A 335 -25.98 8.65 -12.56
C HIS A 335 -26.02 7.20 -13.04
N ALA A 336 -25.84 6.96 -14.34
CA ALA A 336 -25.79 5.60 -14.87
C ALA A 336 -24.59 4.82 -14.30
N MET A 337 -23.44 5.49 -14.13
CA MET A 337 -22.27 4.88 -13.52
C MET A 337 -22.48 4.59 -12.03
N GLN A 338 -23.05 5.54 -11.27
CA GLN A 338 -23.42 5.31 -9.87
C GLN A 338 -24.37 4.13 -9.72
N TYR A 339 -25.37 4.03 -10.61
CA TYR A 339 -26.27 2.89 -10.66
C TYR A 339 -25.48 1.59 -10.86
N LEU A 340 -24.67 1.49 -11.93
CA LEU A 340 -23.89 0.28 -12.23
C LEU A 340 -22.99 -0.12 -11.07
N LEU A 341 -22.22 0.83 -10.51
CA LEU A 341 -21.36 0.59 -9.35
C LEU A 341 -22.15 0.11 -8.14
N SER A 342 -23.32 0.69 -7.85
CA SER A 342 -24.15 0.21 -6.74
C SER A 342 -24.63 -1.23 -6.94
N GLN A 343 -24.95 -1.63 -8.18
CA GLN A 343 -25.37 -3.00 -8.48
C GLN A 343 -24.21 -4.01 -8.40
N ILE A 344 -23.00 -3.56 -8.70
CA ILE A 344 -21.77 -4.35 -8.54
C ILE A 344 -21.45 -4.56 -7.06
N LEU A 345 -21.56 -3.50 -6.25
CA LEU A 345 -21.28 -3.51 -4.81
C LEU A 345 -22.33 -4.27 -3.97
N LEU A 346 -23.52 -4.54 -4.53
CA LEU A 346 -24.53 -5.36 -3.88
C LEU A 346 -24.08 -6.84 -3.89
N GLU A 347 -23.48 -7.27 -2.77
CA GLU A 347 -23.29 -8.69 -2.49
C GLU A 347 -24.65 -9.37 -2.32
N ASN A 348 -24.82 -10.52 -2.98
CA ASN A 348 -26.05 -11.30 -2.89
C ASN A 348 -25.67 -12.77 -2.69
N ASP A 349 -26.03 -13.33 -1.54
CA ASP A 349 -25.81 -14.74 -1.20
C ASP A 349 -26.32 -15.70 -2.29
N GLN A 350 -27.34 -15.30 -3.06
CA GLN A 350 -27.87 -16.07 -4.18
C GLN A 350 -26.88 -16.21 -5.35
N ARG A 351 -26.03 -15.21 -5.60
CA ARG A 351 -24.99 -15.27 -6.65
C ARG A 351 -23.95 -16.33 -6.31
N MET A 352 -23.50 -16.34 -5.06
CA MET A 352 -22.54 -17.33 -4.57
C MET A 352 -23.14 -18.75 -4.60
N GLN A 353 -24.40 -18.92 -4.21
CA GLN A 353 -25.07 -20.21 -4.30
C GLN A 353 -25.16 -20.73 -5.75
N GLN A 354 -25.40 -19.84 -6.72
CA GLN A 354 -25.42 -20.26 -8.12
C GLN A 354 -24.06 -20.79 -8.60
N LEU A 355 -22.95 -20.18 -8.19
CA LEU A 355 -21.60 -20.65 -8.53
C LEU A 355 -21.36 -22.09 -8.06
N LEU A 356 -21.86 -22.44 -6.88
CA LEU A 356 -21.76 -23.79 -6.33
C LEU A 356 -22.62 -24.80 -7.10
N THR A 357 -23.76 -24.37 -7.65
CA THR A 357 -24.69 -25.25 -8.38
C THR A 357 -24.39 -25.37 -9.87
N LYS A 358 -23.74 -24.38 -10.48
CA LYS A 358 -23.43 -24.31 -11.92
C LYS A 358 -21.98 -23.87 -12.14
N PRO A 359 -21.00 -24.75 -11.91
CA PRO A 359 -19.57 -24.40 -12.01
C PRO A 359 -19.08 -24.14 -13.45
N ALA A 360 -19.83 -24.56 -14.48
CA ALA A 360 -19.45 -24.45 -15.89
C ALA A 360 -20.24 -23.36 -16.61
N LEU A 361 -20.05 -22.10 -16.20
CA LEU A 361 -20.61 -20.94 -16.91
C LEU A 361 -19.66 -20.48 -18.01
N ALA A 362 -20.23 -20.07 -19.15
CA ALA A 362 -19.45 -19.54 -20.27
C ALA A 362 -18.79 -18.22 -19.85
N THR A 363 -17.47 -18.18 -19.85
CA THR A 363 -16.71 -16.96 -19.58
C THR A 363 -16.63 -16.11 -20.85
N PRO A 364 -16.76 -14.77 -20.73
CA PRO A 364 -16.53 -13.88 -21.85
C PRO A 364 -15.09 -13.98 -22.36
N VAL A 365 -14.87 -13.59 -23.62
CA VAL A 365 -13.52 -13.50 -24.19
C VAL A 365 -12.88 -12.18 -23.78
N THR A 366 -11.58 -12.17 -23.54
CA THR A 366 -10.83 -10.92 -23.31
C THR A 366 -11.10 -9.90 -24.42
N GLY A 367 -11.36 -8.64 -24.04
CA GLY A 367 -11.75 -7.56 -24.96
C GLY A 367 -13.27 -7.40 -25.15
N THR A 368 -14.09 -8.31 -24.61
CA THR A 368 -15.56 -8.20 -24.71
C THR A 368 -16.06 -7.01 -23.91
N ASP A 369 -16.87 -6.16 -24.55
CA ASP A 369 -17.61 -5.09 -23.87
C ASP A 369 -18.89 -5.65 -23.25
N LEU A 370 -18.90 -5.71 -21.92
CA LEU A 370 -19.94 -6.39 -21.15
C LEU A 370 -21.19 -5.53 -20.94
N TYR A 371 -20.99 -4.25 -20.64
CA TYR A 371 -22.06 -3.33 -20.27
C TYR A 371 -22.28 -2.23 -21.31
N GLY A 372 -21.30 -1.92 -22.16
CA GLY A 372 -21.29 -0.72 -23.00
C GLY A 372 -22.52 -0.54 -23.89
N PRO A 373 -22.91 -1.52 -24.73
CA PRO A 373 -24.04 -1.35 -25.64
C PRO A 373 -25.36 -1.00 -24.93
N GLU A 374 -25.74 -1.77 -23.90
CA GLU A 374 -26.98 -1.53 -23.16
C GLU A 374 -26.90 -0.26 -22.29
N PHE A 375 -25.73 0.00 -21.69
CA PHE A 375 -25.49 1.21 -20.90
C PHE A 375 -25.63 2.48 -21.76
N MET A 376 -25.05 2.47 -22.96
CA MET A 376 -25.14 3.60 -23.90
C MET A 376 -26.56 3.79 -24.43
N LEU A 377 -27.31 2.70 -24.64
CA LEU A 377 -28.73 2.79 -24.96
C LEU A 377 -29.51 3.44 -23.81
N ALA A 378 -29.27 3.03 -22.56
CA ALA A 378 -29.91 3.66 -21.41
C ALA A 378 -29.54 5.14 -21.27
N LEU A 379 -28.27 5.50 -21.52
CA LEU A 379 -27.79 6.88 -21.52
C LEU A 379 -28.53 7.75 -22.56
N SER A 380 -28.88 7.19 -23.72
CA SER A 380 -29.67 7.91 -24.72
C SER A 380 -31.11 8.20 -24.28
N MET A 381 -31.64 7.41 -23.34
CA MET A 381 -33.01 7.54 -22.83
C MET A 381 -33.14 8.50 -21.64
N GLN A 382 -32.03 8.92 -21.03
CA GLN A 382 -32.06 9.77 -19.82
C GLN A 382 -32.45 11.25 -20.09
N GLY A 383 -32.71 11.61 -21.34
CA GLY A 383 -33.12 12.96 -21.74
C GLY A 383 -31.97 13.98 -21.65
N THR A 384 -32.26 15.16 -21.10
CA THR A 384 -31.33 16.30 -21.03
C THR A 384 -30.41 16.28 -19.81
N TYR A 385 -30.49 15.25 -18.96
CA TYR A 385 -29.65 15.15 -17.78
C TYR A 385 -28.18 15.08 -18.17
N GLY A 386 -27.39 15.98 -17.58
CA GLY A 386 -25.96 16.15 -17.79
C GLY A 386 -25.54 16.91 -19.05
N ASN A 387 -26.50 17.51 -19.77
CA ASN A 387 -26.21 18.39 -20.91
C ASN A 387 -25.51 19.70 -20.51
N ASP A 388 -25.57 20.06 -19.23
CA ASP A 388 -24.93 21.21 -18.60
C ASP A 388 -23.49 20.92 -18.16
N TYR A 389 -22.98 19.70 -18.40
CA TYR A 389 -21.60 19.35 -18.10
C TYR A 389 -20.63 20.25 -18.87
N MET A 390 -19.85 21.03 -18.13
CA MET A 390 -18.72 21.76 -18.68
C MET A 390 -17.43 21.04 -18.29
N PRO A 391 -16.62 20.57 -19.26
CA PRO A 391 -15.33 19.98 -18.94
C PRO A 391 -14.47 21.04 -18.24
N PRO A 392 -13.69 20.65 -17.22
CA PRO A 392 -12.82 21.59 -16.51
C PRO A 392 -11.83 22.24 -17.49
N PRO A 393 -11.46 23.52 -17.29
CA PRO A 393 -10.47 24.18 -18.12
C PRO A 393 -9.12 23.48 -17.95
N PHE A 394 -8.59 22.87 -19.02
CA PHE A 394 -7.29 22.23 -18.97
C PHE A 394 -6.18 23.28 -18.81
N GLY A 395 -5.36 23.09 -17.79
CA GLY A 395 -4.37 24.06 -17.37
C GLY A 395 -3.13 24.09 -18.26
N ARG A 396 -2.98 25.20 -18.98
CA ARG A 396 -1.77 25.75 -19.61
C ARG A 396 -1.26 25.00 -20.86
N PRO A 397 -0.88 25.73 -21.93
CA PRO A 397 -0.11 25.13 -23.01
C PRO A 397 1.17 24.52 -22.43
N ARG A 398 1.40 23.23 -22.67
CA ARG A 398 2.65 22.56 -22.28
C ARG A 398 3.47 22.32 -23.55
N GLU A 399 4.77 22.49 -23.43
CA GLU A 399 5.71 22.07 -24.47
C GLU A 399 5.96 20.56 -24.34
N TRP A 400 5.72 19.82 -25.41
CA TRP A 400 5.92 18.38 -25.44
C TRP A 400 7.21 18.05 -26.19
N LYS A 401 7.96 17.07 -25.68
CA LYS A 401 9.07 16.50 -26.44
C LYS A 401 8.52 15.58 -27.54
N GLN A 402 9.11 15.66 -28.74
CA GLN A 402 8.81 14.75 -29.83
C GLN A 402 9.04 13.31 -29.36
N GLU A 403 8.07 12.45 -29.62
CA GLU A 403 8.06 11.09 -29.11
C GLU A 403 8.93 10.15 -29.97
N ASP A 404 9.69 9.27 -29.34
CA ASP A 404 10.25 8.08 -30.02
C ASP A 404 9.11 7.09 -30.30
N SER A 405 8.49 7.19 -31.48
CA SER A 405 7.37 6.33 -31.89
C SER A 405 7.89 4.99 -32.42
N SER A 406 8.36 4.10 -31.54
CA SER A 406 8.68 2.72 -31.93
C SER A 406 7.43 1.84 -32.14
N TRP A 407 6.26 2.32 -31.74
CA TRP A 407 4.98 1.60 -31.83
C TRP A 407 4.13 2.14 -32.98
N ASN A 408 3.87 1.29 -33.97
CA ASN A 408 3.18 1.68 -35.20
C ASN A 408 1.75 1.16 -35.31
N ASP A 409 1.27 0.34 -34.37
CA ASP A 409 -0.06 -0.26 -34.47
C ASP A 409 -1.17 0.80 -34.29
N PRO A 410 -1.96 1.10 -35.35
CA PRO A 410 -3.04 2.08 -35.26
C PRO A 410 -4.17 1.66 -34.32
N ALA A 411 -4.35 0.36 -34.08
CA ALA A 411 -5.45 -0.18 -33.28
C ALA A 411 -5.30 0.13 -31.78
N HIS A 412 -4.07 0.35 -31.31
CA HIS A 412 -3.77 0.56 -29.88
C HIS A 412 -3.53 2.03 -29.52
N ARG A 413 -3.69 2.95 -30.47
CA ARG A 413 -3.51 4.37 -30.22
C ARG A 413 -4.59 4.86 -29.27
N ARG A 414 -4.19 5.71 -28.31
CA ARG A 414 -5.11 6.39 -27.39
C ARG A 414 -5.89 5.41 -26.53
N SER A 415 -5.19 4.43 -25.97
CA SER A 415 -5.78 3.37 -25.18
C SER A 415 -5.01 3.15 -23.88
N LEU A 416 -5.64 2.45 -22.95
CA LEU A 416 -5.02 1.84 -21.79
C LEU A 416 -4.70 0.39 -22.15
N HIS A 417 -3.45 -0.03 -22.00
CA HIS A 417 -3.10 -1.44 -22.07
C HIS A 417 -3.14 -2.02 -20.68
N ILE A 418 -4.14 -2.83 -20.40
CA ILE A 418 -4.39 -3.32 -19.05
C ILE A 418 -3.96 -4.78 -19.01
N VAL A 419 -2.98 -5.06 -18.14
CA VAL A 419 -2.43 -6.39 -17.91
C VAL A 419 -3.01 -6.93 -16.61
N ASN A 420 -3.83 -7.97 -16.71
CA ASN A 420 -4.35 -8.67 -15.55
C ASN A 420 -3.34 -9.74 -15.11
N ARG A 421 -2.70 -9.57 -13.95
CA ARG A 421 -1.76 -10.57 -13.39
C ARG A 421 -2.42 -11.53 -12.42
N GLN A 422 -3.74 -11.48 -12.30
CA GLN A 422 -4.49 -12.31 -11.36
C GLN A 422 -4.83 -13.68 -11.92
N ASP A 423 -5.08 -14.62 -11.00
CA ASP A 423 -5.68 -15.93 -11.31
C ASP A 423 -7.21 -15.85 -11.48
N VAL A 424 -7.78 -14.65 -11.37
CA VAL A 424 -9.20 -14.34 -11.54
C VAL A 424 -9.42 -13.30 -12.63
N SER A 425 -10.66 -13.17 -13.11
CA SER A 425 -11.01 -12.26 -14.19
C SER A 425 -11.20 -10.82 -13.70
N LEU A 426 -10.88 -9.88 -14.57
CA LEU A 426 -10.96 -8.44 -14.34
C LEU A 426 -11.96 -7.81 -15.32
N ILE A 427 -12.71 -6.84 -14.84
CA ILE A 427 -13.50 -5.92 -15.67
C ILE A 427 -12.93 -4.53 -15.49
N THR A 428 -12.57 -3.91 -16.61
CA THR A 428 -12.24 -2.48 -16.66
C THR A 428 -13.46 -1.72 -17.15
N MET A 429 -13.82 -0.62 -16.49
CA MET A 429 -14.91 0.26 -16.91
C MET A 429 -14.35 1.68 -17.10
N VAL A 430 -14.52 2.23 -18.30
CA VAL A 430 -14.09 3.58 -18.66
C VAL A 430 -15.32 4.47 -18.78
N GLN A 431 -15.41 5.45 -17.90
CA GLN A 431 -16.41 6.49 -17.90
C GLN A 431 -15.83 7.76 -18.52
N THR A 432 -16.51 8.30 -19.53
CA THR A 432 -16.29 9.66 -20.01
C THR A 432 -17.54 10.50 -19.74
N PRO A 433 -17.54 11.82 -19.97
CA PRO A 433 -18.73 12.63 -19.75
C PRO A 433 -19.97 12.14 -20.50
N ASP A 434 -19.79 11.66 -21.73
CA ASP A 434 -20.87 11.32 -22.67
C ASP A 434 -20.86 9.88 -23.17
N SER A 435 -19.84 9.10 -22.80
CA SER A 435 -19.69 7.71 -23.23
C SER A 435 -19.20 6.81 -22.12
N PHE A 436 -19.47 5.53 -22.28
CA PHE A 436 -19.05 4.49 -21.36
C PHE A 436 -18.59 3.28 -22.18
N TYR A 437 -17.53 2.64 -21.72
CA TYR A 437 -17.02 1.40 -22.28
C TYR A 437 -16.63 0.46 -21.15
N SER A 438 -16.83 -0.84 -21.34
CA SER A 438 -16.30 -1.85 -20.43
C SER A 438 -15.47 -2.87 -21.19
N CYS A 439 -14.59 -3.56 -20.49
CA CYS A 439 -13.74 -4.58 -21.07
C CYS A 439 -13.51 -5.71 -20.07
N TYR A 440 -13.93 -6.91 -20.45
CA TYR A 440 -13.56 -8.12 -19.76
C TYR A 440 -12.12 -8.52 -20.09
N ILE A 441 -11.36 -8.92 -19.08
CA ILE A 441 -9.97 -9.38 -19.21
C ILE A 441 -9.83 -10.68 -18.42
N ALA A 442 -9.54 -11.78 -19.11
CA ALA A 442 -9.35 -13.08 -18.47
C ALA A 442 -8.13 -13.07 -17.51
N SER A 443 -8.03 -14.09 -16.67
CA SER A 443 -6.87 -14.28 -15.80
C SER A 443 -5.58 -14.40 -16.63
N PHE A 444 -4.51 -13.75 -16.16
CA PHE A 444 -3.21 -13.68 -16.81
C PHE A 444 -3.19 -13.15 -18.26
N ASP A 445 -4.22 -12.42 -18.67
CA ASP A 445 -4.34 -11.87 -20.03
C ASP A 445 -4.23 -10.33 -20.03
N SER A 446 -4.30 -9.71 -21.21
CA SER A 446 -4.29 -8.26 -21.35
C SER A 446 -5.19 -7.78 -22.47
N ALA A 447 -5.72 -6.55 -22.33
CA ALA A 447 -6.54 -5.92 -23.35
C ALA A 447 -6.19 -4.44 -23.52
N PHE A 448 -6.42 -3.93 -24.73
CA PHE A 448 -6.39 -2.49 -25.00
C PHE A 448 -7.80 -1.93 -24.85
N VAL A 449 -7.91 -0.90 -24.02
CA VAL A 449 -9.18 -0.27 -23.65
C VAL A 449 -9.16 1.18 -24.16
N PRO A 450 -10.11 1.61 -24.99
CA PRO A 450 -10.12 2.96 -25.53
C PRO A 450 -10.14 4.04 -24.44
N LEU A 451 -9.39 5.12 -24.67
CA LEU A 451 -9.36 6.31 -23.82
C LEU A 451 -9.62 7.58 -24.66
N PRO A 452 -10.85 7.79 -25.17
CA PRO A 452 -11.09 8.68 -26.31
C PRO A 452 -11.28 10.18 -26.00
N LEU A 453 -11.22 10.64 -24.74
CA LEU A 453 -11.61 12.02 -24.37
C LEU A 453 -10.66 12.72 -23.39
N SER A 454 -10.81 14.04 -23.28
CA SER A 454 -10.00 14.93 -22.45
C SER A 454 -10.10 14.67 -20.94
N VAL A 455 -11.21 14.09 -20.46
CA VAL A 455 -11.32 13.54 -19.11
C VAL A 455 -11.94 12.16 -19.16
N SER A 456 -11.32 11.19 -18.51
CA SER A 456 -11.85 9.83 -18.35
C SER A 456 -11.64 9.35 -16.92
N ARG A 457 -12.60 8.59 -16.39
CA ARG A 457 -12.46 7.83 -15.14
C ARG A 457 -12.44 6.35 -15.44
N VAL A 458 -11.55 5.63 -14.77
CA VAL A 458 -11.35 4.21 -15.00
C VAL A 458 -11.50 3.48 -13.69
N TYR A 459 -12.35 2.46 -13.71
CA TYR A 459 -12.68 1.61 -12.58
C TYR A 459 -12.28 0.18 -12.91
N PHE A 460 -11.88 -0.56 -11.87
CA PHE A 460 -11.43 -1.93 -11.97
C PHE A 460 -12.21 -2.79 -10.99
N TYR A 461 -12.76 -3.90 -11.47
CA TYR A 461 -13.52 -4.83 -10.63
C TYR A 461 -13.12 -6.27 -10.95
N VAL A 462 -12.81 -7.03 -9.90
CA VAL A 462 -12.23 -8.38 -10.03
C VAL A 462 -13.18 -9.39 -9.40
N GLY A 463 -13.36 -10.54 -10.05
CA GLY A 463 -14.24 -11.57 -9.52
C GLY A 463 -14.15 -12.92 -10.23
N LEU A 464 -14.95 -13.85 -9.70
CA LEU A 464 -14.96 -15.26 -10.05
C LEU A 464 -16.36 -15.68 -10.54
N GLY A 465 -16.37 -16.46 -11.61
CA GLY A 465 -17.58 -17.01 -12.24
C GLY A 465 -18.45 -15.92 -12.85
N TRP A 466 -18.45 -15.80 -14.17
CA TRP A 466 -19.32 -14.83 -14.86
C TRP A 466 -20.67 -15.44 -15.18
N ASP A 467 -21.76 -14.77 -14.82
CA ASP A 467 -23.11 -15.12 -15.26
C ASP A 467 -23.69 -13.99 -16.11
N ALA A 468 -23.74 -14.19 -17.42
CA ALA A 468 -24.26 -13.24 -18.40
C ALA A 468 -25.77 -13.01 -18.29
N GLU A 469 -26.53 -13.96 -17.73
CA GLU A 469 -27.98 -13.88 -17.62
C GLU A 469 -28.44 -13.20 -16.32
N TRP A 470 -27.54 -13.08 -15.34
CA TRP A 470 -27.85 -12.44 -14.07
C TRP A 470 -28.23 -10.98 -14.27
N LYS A 471 -29.42 -10.59 -13.83
CA LYS A 471 -29.91 -9.21 -13.90
C LYS A 471 -29.84 -8.51 -12.55
N ALA A 472 -29.55 -7.21 -12.58
CA ALA A 472 -29.60 -6.36 -11.41
C ALA A 472 -31.00 -6.42 -10.76
N PRO A 473 -31.08 -6.56 -9.42
CA PRO A 473 -32.36 -6.64 -8.70
C PRO A 473 -33.18 -5.36 -8.85
N TYR A 474 -32.50 -4.22 -9.01
CA TYR A 474 -33.12 -2.91 -9.17
C TYR A 474 -32.87 -2.37 -10.59
N ALA A 475 -33.89 -1.71 -11.15
CA ALA A 475 -33.74 -0.95 -12.39
C ALA A 475 -33.11 0.42 -12.10
N MET A 476 -32.60 1.08 -13.14
CA MET A 476 -32.07 2.43 -13.02
C MET A 476 -33.22 3.43 -12.84
N ASP A 477 -33.12 4.31 -11.83
CA ASP A 477 -34.20 5.23 -11.41
C ASP A 477 -34.79 6.03 -12.59
N TYR A 478 -33.94 6.58 -13.46
CA TYR A 478 -34.35 7.44 -14.58
C TYR A 478 -34.65 6.69 -15.88
N VAL A 479 -34.27 5.41 -15.96
CA VAL A 479 -34.57 4.55 -17.11
C VAL A 479 -35.01 3.18 -16.58
N PRO A 480 -36.27 3.04 -16.13
CA PRO A 480 -36.75 1.82 -15.47
C PRO A 480 -36.70 0.57 -16.33
N ALA A 481 -36.59 0.73 -17.66
CA ALA A 481 -36.40 -0.37 -18.60
C ALA A 481 -34.98 -0.95 -18.56
N TYR A 482 -34.00 -0.19 -18.07
CA TYR A 482 -32.60 -0.62 -17.99
C TYR A 482 -32.33 -1.32 -16.66
N ARG A 483 -31.76 -2.52 -16.76
CA ARG A 483 -31.19 -3.29 -15.67
C ARG A 483 -29.83 -3.76 -16.12
N ALA A 484 -28.79 -3.52 -15.33
CA ALA A 484 -27.48 -4.08 -15.65
C ALA A 484 -27.58 -5.62 -15.68
N GLN A 485 -26.93 -6.24 -16.66
CA GLN A 485 -26.91 -7.69 -16.86
C GLN A 485 -25.46 -8.15 -16.93
N GLY A 486 -25.20 -9.38 -16.50
CA GLY A 486 -23.84 -9.90 -16.44
C GLY A 486 -23.15 -9.51 -15.14
N PHE A 487 -22.85 -10.48 -14.28
CA PHE A 487 -22.10 -10.22 -13.05
C PHE A 487 -21.12 -11.33 -12.72
N PHE A 488 -20.08 -10.98 -11.97
CA PHE A 488 -19.35 -12.00 -11.22
C PHE A 488 -20.23 -12.56 -10.11
N LEU A 489 -20.19 -13.88 -9.95
CA LEU A 489 -20.93 -14.60 -8.94
C LEU A 489 -20.29 -14.50 -7.56
N MET A 490 -18.98 -14.26 -7.52
CA MET A 490 -18.21 -14.05 -6.30
C MET A 490 -17.18 -12.93 -6.52
N THR A 491 -17.09 -12.01 -5.56
CA THR A 491 -16.00 -11.05 -5.46
C THR A 491 -14.70 -11.79 -5.12
N ALA A 492 -13.57 -11.35 -5.68
CA ALA A 492 -12.27 -11.93 -5.37
C ALA A 492 -11.38 -10.92 -4.63
N TYR A 493 -10.58 -11.41 -3.68
CA TYR A 493 -9.68 -10.59 -2.87
C TYR A 493 -10.42 -9.41 -2.18
N ASP A 494 -9.84 -8.22 -2.21
CA ASP A 494 -10.42 -6.97 -1.74
C ASP A 494 -11.12 -6.17 -2.86
N ALA A 495 -11.65 -6.83 -3.91
CA ALA A 495 -12.20 -6.18 -5.11
C ALA A 495 -13.19 -5.03 -4.85
N LEU A 496 -14.00 -5.09 -3.78
CA LEU A 496 -14.90 -3.99 -3.42
C LEU A 496 -14.14 -2.76 -2.91
N SER A 497 -13.15 -2.97 -2.05
CA SER A 497 -12.23 -1.91 -1.60
C SER A 497 -11.42 -1.38 -2.77
N PHE A 498 -10.89 -2.27 -3.61
CA PHE A 498 -10.13 -1.92 -4.80
C PHE A 498 -10.95 -1.07 -5.78
N LEU A 499 -12.21 -1.44 -6.03
CA LEU A 499 -13.13 -0.69 -6.89
C LEU A 499 -13.39 0.73 -6.35
N GLN A 500 -13.43 0.90 -5.03
CA GLN A 500 -13.65 2.19 -4.38
C GLN A 500 -12.40 3.08 -4.42
N HIS A 501 -11.22 2.51 -4.16
CA HIS A 501 -9.99 3.28 -3.94
C HIS A 501 -9.04 3.33 -5.15
N SER A 502 -9.21 2.45 -6.14
CA SER A 502 -8.34 2.37 -7.31
C SER A 502 -8.96 2.99 -8.57
N CYS A 503 -9.89 3.93 -8.37
CA CYS A 503 -10.41 4.75 -9.46
C CYS A 503 -9.33 5.73 -9.93
N LEU A 504 -8.99 5.65 -11.21
CA LEU A 504 -8.08 6.60 -11.85
C LEU A 504 -8.85 7.65 -12.62
N GLN A 505 -8.52 8.92 -12.40
CA GLN A 505 -8.94 9.99 -13.28
C GLN A 505 -7.80 10.39 -14.20
N PHE A 506 -8.03 10.31 -15.51
CA PHE A 506 -7.14 10.77 -16.55
C PHE A 506 -7.63 12.12 -17.05
N ASN A 507 -6.79 13.15 -16.92
CA ASN A 507 -6.97 14.41 -17.63
C ASN A 507 -5.96 14.45 -18.78
N LEU A 508 -6.46 14.35 -20.01
CA LEU A 508 -5.68 14.25 -21.24
C LEU A 508 -5.67 15.60 -21.95
N ASP A 509 -4.48 16.06 -22.32
CA ASP A 509 -4.38 17.18 -23.25
C ASP A 509 -4.93 16.73 -24.61
N THR A 510 -6.03 17.35 -25.05
CA THR A 510 -6.75 16.93 -26.25
C THR A 510 -5.90 17.10 -27.50
N THR A 511 -5.09 18.16 -27.58
CA THR A 511 -4.26 18.46 -28.76
C THR A 511 -3.13 17.46 -28.91
N TYR A 512 -2.48 17.11 -27.81
CA TYR A 512 -1.45 16.09 -27.78
C TYR A 512 -2.04 14.69 -28.00
N TRP A 513 -3.08 14.33 -27.25
CA TRP A 513 -3.63 12.98 -27.25
C TRP A 513 -4.28 12.61 -28.59
N GLN A 514 -4.88 13.57 -29.29
CA GLN A 514 -5.42 13.35 -30.64
C GLN A 514 -4.35 12.87 -31.64
N HIS A 515 -3.10 13.29 -31.48
CA HIS A 515 -2.00 12.98 -32.38
C HIS A 515 -1.03 11.93 -31.80
N SER A 516 -1.21 11.54 -30.53
CA SER A 516 -0.34 10.56 -29.88
C SER A 516 -0.62 9.14 -30.40
N ASN A 517 0.45 8.40 -30.68
CA ASN A 517 0.39 6.98 -31.03
C ASN A 517 0.56 6.07 -29.80
N ARG A 518 0.39 6.62 -28.59
CA ARG A 518 0.69 5.93 -27.34
C ARG A 518 -0.49 5.17 -26.79
N TYR A 519 -0.16 4.21 -25.95
CA TYR A 519 -1.03 3.65 -24.95
C TYR A 519 -0.38 3.79 -23.56
N ILE A 520 -1.19 3.71 -22.51
CA ILE A 520 -0.72 3.76 -21.12
C ILE A 520 -0.78 2.34 -20.55
N PRO A 521 0.36 1.67 -20.31
CA PRO A 521 0.39 0.34 -19.73
C PRO A 521 0.12 0.39 -18.22
N MET A 522 -0.92 -0.32 -17.83
CA MET A 522 -1.37 -0.49 -16.47
C MET A 522 -1.38 -1.97 -16.12
N GLU A 523 -0.92 -2.31 -14.93
CA GLU A 523 -0.93 -3.67 -14.41
C GLU A 523 -1.82 -3.73 -13.18
N VAL A 524 -2.73 -4.71 -13.15
CA VAL A 524 -3.48 -5.08 -11.94
C VAL A 524 -2.82 -6.34 -11.38
N SER A 525 -2.09 -6.19 -10.28
CA SER A 525 -1.33 -7.24 -9.60
C SER A 525 -1.73 -7.37 -8.13
N LEU A 526 -1.45 -8.52 -7.51
CA LEU A 526 -1.64 -8.67 -6.06
C LEU A 526 -0.37 -8.20 -5.38
N SER A 527 -0.56 -7.46 -4.30
CA SER A 527 0.49 -7.19 -3.34
C SER A 527 0.93 -8.49 -2.67
N ALA A 528 2.06 -8.44 -1.95
CA ALA A 528 2.48 -9.54 -1.09
C ALA A 528 1.43 -9.91 -0.01
N LYS A 529 0.48 -9.01 0.28
CA LYS A 529 -0.62 -9.21 1.23
C LYS A 529 -1.92 -9.72 0.59
N GLN A 530 -1.88 -10.09 -0.70
CA GLN A 530 -3.08 -10.45 -1.48
C GLN A 530 -4.12 -9.32 -1.57
N GLU A 531 -3.67 -8.08 -1.54
CA GLU A 531 -4.49 -6.91 -1.84
C GLU A 531 -4.28 -6.53 -3.30
N LEU A 532 -5.34 -6.20 -4.02
CA LEU A 532 -5.25 -5.74 -5.39
C LEU A 532 -4.52 -4.39 -5.43
N GLN A 533 -3.56 -4.30 -6.35
CA GLN A 533 -2.76 -3.10 -6.59
C GLN A 533 -2.78 -2.75 -8.06
N LEU A 534 -2.78 -1.44 -8.32
CA LEU A 534 -2.70 -0.88 -9.65
C LEU A 534 -1.32 -0.25 -9.84
N ARG A 535 -0.55 -0.75 -10.81
CA ARG A 535 0.80 -0.28 -11.10
C ARG A 535 0.89 0.20 -12.53
N GLN A 536 1.36 1.43 -12.73
CA GLN A 536 1.77 1.90 -14.04
C GLN A 536 3.14 1.30 -14.40
N LEU A 537 3.25 0.64 -15.55
CA LEU A 537 4.48 -0.06 -15.94
C LEU A 537 5.56 0.86 -16.49
N ASN A 538 5.20 2.06 -16.97
CA ASN A 538 6.14 3.07 -17.41
C ASN A 538 5.76 4.47 -16.90
N ASN A 539 6.74 5.27 -16.51
CA ASN A 539 6.52 6.69 -16.18
C ASN A 539 6.37 7.48 -17.48
N ASN A 540 5.15 7.57 -18.00
CA ASN A 540 4.88 8.21 -19.29
C ASN A 540 3.92 9.41 -19.15
N PHE A 541 4.38 10.46 -18.44
CA PHE A 541 3.59 11.63 -18.03
C PHE A 541 3.33 12.69 -19.12
N ASN A 542 3.78 12.48 -20.37
CA ASN A 542 3.57 13.49 -21.41
C ASN A 542 2.07 13.60 -21.74
N GLY A 543 1.48 14.78 -21.49
CA GLY A 543 0.10 15.10 -21.85
C GLY A 543 -0.98 14.35 -21.06
N VAL A 544 -0.60 13.64 -20.00
CA VAL A 544 -1.49 12.81 -19.18
C VAL A 544 -1.27 13.16 -17.71
N ASP A 545 -2.28 13.72 -17.07
CA ASP A 545 -2.32 13.84 -15.62
C ASP A 545 -3.19 12.71 -15.07
N MET A 546 -2.57 11.80 -14.32
CA MET A 546 -3.25 10.72 -13.62
C MET A 546 -3.45 11.12 -12.17
N ILE A 547 -4.71 11.29 -11.77
CA ILE A 547 -5.09 11.70 -10.42
C ILE A 547 -5.76 10.50 -9.75
N PRO A 548 -5.20 9.94 -8.67
CA PRO A 548 -5.92 8.99 -7.84
C PRO A 548 -7.12 9.72 -7.22
N VAL A 549 -8.31 9.15 -7.36
CA VAL A 549 -9.52 9.74 -6.77
C VAL A 549 -9.64 9.24 -5.33
N GLU A 550 -9.51 10.16 -4.36
CA GLU A 550 -9.69 9.90 -2.92
C GLU A 550 -11.15 9.69 -2.52
#